data_AF-A0A7I7TZ07-F1
#
_entry.id   AF-A0A7I7TZ07-F1
#
_cell.length_a   1.000
_cell.length_b   1.000
_cell.length_c   1.000
_cell.angle_alpha   90.00
_cell.angle_beta   90.00
_cell.angle_gamma   90.00
#
_symmetry.space_group_name_H-M   'P 1'
#
loop_
_entity.id
_entity.type
_entity.pdbx_description
1 polymer ?
#
loop_
_entity_poly.entity_id
_entity_poly.type
_entity_poly.pdbx_seq_one_letter_code
_entity_poly.pdbx_strand_id
1 'polypeptide(L)'
;MRGAAVLAAVAVLAGCATSGEPAPNVLEPVLDLDGTYIVEYDGTGVANGAPSQSLVDGKSGWVFRSSCDEHTCVAAGGEITDPNDPAAPLRNPRAADYAGDRWTMVNFTEGSAACTGPRGERFTGDVWAAWEIAIAPDMTPAPTVTTIGTGDCPSVSVVTPTMTRAGDALPEFPAPDPAAQPPRADTAAAAFRGGYTVTRTRRDPAGEPQVTERDVATYCLRTGDRCVTTAAIPGAPGATNAYLAVYEVTDGTFTRRSVPLPAVCDDGSIGVATEVETLTLPADVAAGALPELRGEVVTTFTAGCPGTTTDDIAYRPRPA
;
A
#
# COMPACT_ATOMS: atom_id res chain seq x y z
N MET A 1 -81.66 14.86 -23.57
CA MET A 1 -81.34 15.43 -22.24
C MET A 1 -81.37 14.30 -21.21
N ARG A 2 -80.32 14.21 -20.38
CA ARG A 2 -80.08 13.28 -19.25
C ARG A 2 -79.83 11.83 -19.69
N GLY A 3 -78.65 11.20 -19.57
CA GLY A 3 -77.46 11.46 -18.75
C GLY A 3 -77.39 10.42 -17.61
N ALA A 4 -76.66 9.33 -17.81
CA ALA A 4 -76.26 8.39 -16.75
C ALA A 4 -74.91 7.76 -17.13
N ALA A 5 -73.84 8.33 -16.58
CA ALA A 5 -72.50 7.77 -16.66
C ALA A 5 -72.30 6.80 -15.48
N VAL A 6 -71.91 5.58 -15.79
CA VAL A 6 -71.54 4.55 -14.82
C VAL A 6 -70.08 4.80 -14.41
N LEU A 7 -69.85 5.15 -13.14
CA LEU A 7 -68.52 5.22 -12.53
C LEU A 7 -68.10 3.80 -12.12
N ALA A 8 -67.12 3.24 -12.81
CA ALA A 8 -66.42 2.03 -12.39
C ALA A 8 -65.36 2.40 -11.34
N ALA A 9 -65.49 1.85 -10.13
CA ALA A 9 -64.47 1.94 -9.09
C ALA A 9 -63.34 0.95 -9.41
N VAL A 10 -62.15 1.46 -9.72
CA VAL A 10 -60.92 0.66 -9.80
C VAL A 10 -60.32 0.59 -8.39
N ALA A 11 -60.37 -0.59 -7.78
CA ALA A 11 -59.65 -0.87 -6.55
C ALA A 11 -58.16 -1.06 -6.88
N VAL A 12 -57.31 -0.12 -6.44
CA VAL A 12 -55.86 -0.26 -6.51
C VAL A 12 -55.42 -1.12 -5.32
N LEU A 13 -55.07 -2.37 -5.58
CA LEU A 13 -54.37 -3.23 -4.62
C LEU A 13 -52.94 -2.68 -4.49
N ALA A 14 -52.65 -1.99 -3.39
CA ALA A 14 -51.29 -1.64 -2.99
C ALA A 14 -50.54 -2.92 -2.60
N GLY A 15 -49.84 -3.51 -3.57
CA GLY A 15 -48.87 -4.56 -3.32
C GLY A 15 -47.71 -3.99 -2.51
N CYS A 16 -47.48 -4.55 -1.33
CA CYS A 16 -46.29 -4.30 -0.52
C CYS A 16 -45.09 -4.84 -1.30
N ALA A 17 -44.44 -3.99 -2.10
CA ALA A 17 -43.10 -4.25 -2.56
C ALA A 17 -42.18 -4.06 -1.35
N THR A 18 -41.84 -5.16 -0.68
CA THR A 18 -40.61 -5.23 0.11
C THR A 18 -39.47 -4.82 -0.82
N SER A 19 -39.00 -3.59 -0.63
CA SER A 19 -37.73 -3.10 -1.15
C SER A 19 -36.63 -3.99 -0.59
N GLY A 20 -36.36 -5.09 -1.28
CA GLY A 20 -35.15 -5.87 -1.08
C GLY A 20 -33.99 -4.95 -1.39
N GLU A 21 -33.23 -4.62 -0.35
CA GLU A 21 -31.92 -4.00 -0.49
C GLU A 21 -31.12 -4.82 -1.51
N PRO A 22 -30.48 -4.21 -2.52
CA PRO A 22 -29.67 -4.95 -3.47
C PRO A 22 -28.64 -5.77 -2.68
N ALA A 23 -28.66 -7.09 -2.83
CA ALA A 23 -27.64 -7.94 -2.26
C ALA A 23 -26.27 -7.43 -2.77
N PRO A 24 -25.28 -7.20 -1.88
CA PRO A 24 -23.95 -6.81 -2.32
C PRO A 24 -23.42 -7.89 -3.27
N ASN A 25 -23.05 -7.50 -4.49
CA ASN A 25 -22.39 -8.40 -5.42
C ASN A 25 -21.00 -8.71 -4.88
N VAL A 26 -20.84 -9.87 -4.27
CA VAL A 26 -19.52 -10.44 -4.01
C VAL A 26 -18.91 -10.73 -5.36
N LEU A 27 -17.75 -10.15 -5.62
CA LEU A 27 -16.89 -10.65 -6.69
C LEU A 27 -16.22 -11.89 -6.12
N GLU A 28 -16.80 -13.07 -6.38
CA GLU A 28 -16.10 -14.34 -6.17
C GLU A 28 -14.77 -14.27 -6.93
N PRO A 29 -13.65 -14.72 -6.31
CA PRO A 29 -12.36 -14.70 -6.96
C PRO A 29 -12.42 -15.59 -8.19
N VAL A 30 -11.88 -15.07 -9.28
CA VAL A 30 -11.74 -15.82 -10.52
C VAL A 30 -10.79 -17.02 -10.31
N LEU A 31 -9.89 -16.92 -9.32
CA LEU A 31 -9.01 -18.00 -8.90
C LEU A 31 -8.85 -17.99 -7.37
N ASP A 32 -9.20 -19.12 -6.75
CA ASP A 32 -8.90 -19.38 -5.34
C ASP A 32 -7.39 -19.53 -5.12
N LEU A 33 -6.89 -18.88 -4.08
CA LEU A 33 -5.49 -19.04 -3.66
C LEU A 33 -5.37 -20.28 -2.77
N ASP A 34 -5.56 -21.46 -3.36
CA ASP A 34 -5.56 -22.75 -2.69
C ASP A 34 -4.53 -23.71 -3.31
N GLY A 35 -3.55 -24.09 -2.47
CA GLY A 35 -2.58 -25.11 -2.80
C GLY A 35 -1.15 -24.72 -2.49
N THR A 36 -0.24 -25.49 -3.09
CA THR A 36 1.19 -25.24 -3.00
C THR A 36 1.65 -24.50 -4.25
N TYR A 37 2.49 -23.49 -4.07
CA TYR A 37 3.01 -22.63 -5.13
C TYR A 37 4.52 -22.53 -5.05
N ILE A 38 5.16 -22.37 -6.21
CA ILE A 38 6.56 -21.98 -6.33
C ILE A 38 6.56 -20.53 -6.79
N VAL A 39 7.25 -19.66 -6.04
CA VAL A 39 7.48 -18.27 -6.39
C VAL A 39 8.94 -18.11 -6.77
N GLU A 40 9.20 -17.69 -8.02
CA GLU A 40 10.52 -17.53 -8.59
C GLU A 40 10.81 -16.05 -8.90
N TYR A 41 11.92 -15.56 -8.36
CA TYR A 41 12.46 -14.23 -8.58
C TYR A 41 13.69 -14.33 -9.49
N ASP A 42 13.75 -13.47 -10.51
CA ASP A 42 14.83 -13.47 -11.50
C ASP A 42 15.95 -12.45 -11.18
N GLY A 43 15.88 -11.76 -10.04
CA GLY A 43 16.84 -10.72 -9.66
C GLY A 43 16.60 -9.35 -10.30
N THR A 44 15.56 -9.20 -11.13
CA THR A 44 15.27 -7.98 -11.90
C THR A 44 14.02 -7.25 -11.41
N GLY A 45 13.96 -5.95 -11.69
CA GLY A 45 12.81 -5.12 -11.35
C GLY A 45 13.15 -3.64 -11.30
N VAL A 46 12.47 -2.91 -10.42
CA VAL A 46 12.70 -1.48 -10.18
C VAL A 46 13.17 -1.28 -8.75
N ALA A 47 14.24 -0.51 -8.57
CA ALA A 47 14.75 -0.07 -7.27
C ALA A 47 14.79 1.47 -7.26
N ASN A 48 14.09 2.09 -6.30
CA ASN A 48 14.03 3.54 -6.12
C ASN A 48 13.71 4.30 -7.42
N GLY A 49 12.76 3.78 -8.20
CA GLY A 49 12.31 4.37 -9.47
C GLY A 49 13.20 4.08 -10.69
N ALA A 50 14.31 3.33 -10.53
CA ALA A 50 15.19 2.96 -11.63
C ALA A 50 15.23 1.44 -11.87
N PRO A 51 15.39 0.96 -13.11
CA PRO A 51 15.62 -0.45 -13.38
C PRO A 51 16.83 -1.00 -12.61
N SER A 52 16.72 -2.23 -12.09
CA SER A 52 17.78 -2.92 -11.35
C SER A 52 17.85 -4.39 -11.73
N GLN A 53 19.06 -4.96 -11.65
CA GLN A 53 19.37 -6.40 -11.83
C GLN A 53 20.05 -6.99 -10.60
N SER A 54 19.94 -6.31 -9.45
CA SER A 54 20.55 -6.72 -8.18
C SER A 54 19.50 -6.76 -7.08
N LEU A 55 18.29 -7.19 -7.45
CA LEU A 55 17.20 -7.45 -6.52
C LEU A 55 17.22 -8.93 -6.08
N VAL A 56 16.24 -9.31 -5.26
CA VAL A 56 16.10 -10.69 -4.78
C VAL A 56 16.03 -11.67 -5.95
N ASP A 57 16.80 -12.74 -5.89
CA ASP A 57 16.82 -13.85 -6.83
C ASP A 57 16.56 -15.18 -6.11
N GLY A 58 16.06 -16.17 -6.85
CA GLY A 58 15.85 -17.53 -6.34
C GLY A 58 14.40 -17.97 -6.29
N LYS A 59 14.16 -19.09 -5.62
CA LYS A 59 12.85 -19.76 -5.55
C LYS A 59 12.43 -19.96 -4.10
N SER A 60 11.14 -19.80 -3.84
CA SER A 60 10.52 -20.10 -2.55
C SER A 60 9.25 -20.92 -2.74
N GLY A 61 9.04 -21.90 -1.87
CA GLY A 61 7.78 -22.65 -1.79
C GLY A 61 6.79 -21.88 -0.92
N TRP A 62 5.52 -21.90 -1.29
CA TRP A 62 4.43 -21.29 -0.53
C TRP A 62 3.26 -22.26 -0.44
N VAL A 63 2.54 -22.23 0.67
CA VAL A 63 1.27 -22.93 0.81
C VAL A 63 0.19 -21.92 1.20
N PHE A 64 -0.96 -22.00 0.54
CA PHE A 64 -2.12 -21.16 0.82
C PHE A 64 -3.38 -22.00 0.96
N ARG A 65 -4.30 -21.50 1.79
CA ARG A 65 -5.69 -21.91 1.82
C ARG A 65 -6.60 -20.70 1.72
N SER A 66 -7.69 -20.78 0.98
CA SER A 66 -8.68 -19.72 0.89
C SER A 66 -10.05 -20.12 1.44
N SER A 67 -10.82 -19.12 1.86
CA SER A 67 -12.21 -19.25 2.29
C SER A 67 -12.96 -18.00 1.88
N CYS A 68 -14.09 -18.19 1.24
CA CYS A 68 -15.01 -17.15 0.83
C CYS A 68 -16.30 -17.23 1.64
N ASP A 69 -16.80 -16.07 2.04
CA ASP A 69 -18.17 -15.92 2.53
C ASP A 69 -19.00 -15.07 1.55
N GLU A 70 -20.20 -14.68 1.99
CA GLU A 70 -21.12 -13.88 1.19
C GLU A 70 -20.70 -12.42 0.99
N HIS A 71 -19.50 -12.02 1.40
CA HIS A 71 -19.01 -10.64 1.27
C HIS A 71 -17.52 -10.54 0.90
N THR A 72 -16.70 -11.52 1.31
CA THR A 72 -15.25 -11.43 1.28
C THR A 72 -14.61 -12.78 0.99
N CYS A 73 -13.41 -12.74 0.41
CA CYS A 73 -12.55 -13.91 0.34
C CYS A 73 -11.22 -13.61 0.99
N VAL A 74 -10.80 -14.53 1.85
CA VAL A 74 -9.55 -14.45 2.59
C VAL A 74 -8.73 -15.69 2.26
N ALA A 75 -7.46 -15.49 1.95
CA ALA A 75 -6.49 -16.56 1.88
C ALA A 75 -5.49 -16.41 3.03
N ALA A 76 -5.04 -17.52 3.60
CA ALA A 76 -3.99 -17.54 4.60
C ALA A 76 -2.94 -18.57 4.22
N GLY A 77 -1.67 -18.24 4.45
CA GLY A 77 -0.57 -19.07 4.01
C GLY A 77 0.77 -18.61 4.52
N GLY A 78 1.83 -19.29 4.08
CA GLY A 78 3.18 -19.03 4.52
C GLY A 78 4.23 -19.65 3.60
N GLU A 79 5.47 -19.20 3.76
CA GLU A 79 6.63 -19.69 3.04
C GLU A 79 7.07 -21.03 3.63
N ILE A 80 7.33 -22.01 2.78
CA ILE A 80 7.89 -23.30 3.14
C ILE A 80 9.38 -23.11 3.39
N THR A 81 9.79 -23.20 4.65
CA THR A 81 11.16 -22.94 5.11
C THR A 81 12.16 -23.98 4.61
N ASP A 82 11.80 -25.27 4.69
CA ASP A 82 12.58 -26.38 4.16
C ASP A 82 11.60 -27.42 3.57
N PRO A 83 11.58 -27.64 2.24
CA PRO A 83 10.71 -28.64 1.63
C PRO A 83 11.05 -30.08 2.06
N ASN A 84 12.21 -30.33 2.68
CA ASN A 84 12.62 -31.63 3.19
C ASN A 84 12.36 -31.82 4.68
N ASP A 85 11.94 -30.77 5.40
CA ASP A 85 11.55 -30.83 6.81
C ASP A 85 10.12 -30.30 6.99
N PRO A 86 9.10 -31.16 6.82
CA PRO A 86 7.72 -30.75 6.99
C PRO A 86 7.33 -30.41 8.43
N ALA A 87 8.17 -30.73 9.42
CA ALA A 87 7.93 -30.31 10.80
C ALA A 87 8.35 -28.84 11.03
N ALA A 88 9.10 -28.24 10.11
CA ALA A 88 9.50 -26.85 10.21
C ALA A 88 8.27 -25.93 10.07
N PRO A 89 8.10 -24.95 10.97
CA PRO A 89 7.00 -24.00 10.85
C PRO A 89 7.13 -23.19 9.55
N LEU A 90 5.97 -22.84 8.98
CA LEU A 90 5.91 -21.89 7.88
C LEU A 90 6.55 -20.57 8.31
N ARG A 91 7.38 -20.02 7.43
CA ARG A 91 7.97 -18.70 7.60
C ARG A 91 7.00 -17.64 7.08
N ASN A 92 6.96 -16.49 7.75
CA ASN A 92 6.12 -15.34 7.37
C ASN A 92 4.64 -15.70 7.14
N PRO A 93 3.95 -16.36 8.10
CA PRO A 93 2.53 -16.66 7.95
C PRO A 93 1.74 -15.35 7.84
N ARG A 94 0.84 -15.27 6.86
CA ARG A 94 0.14 -14.04 6.49
C ARG A 94 -1.16 -14.33 5.76
N ALA A 95 -2.06 -13.35 5.79
CA ALA A 95 -3.35 -13.40 5.14
C ALA A 95 -3.43 -12.40 3.97
N ALA A 96 -4.10 -12.81 2.90
CA ALA A 96 -4.47 -11.99 1.77
C ALA A 96 -5.99 -11.80 1.74
N ASP A 97 -6.44 -10.61 1.37
CA ASP A 97 -7.85 -10.35 1.08
C ASP A 97 -8.02 -10.19 -0.43
N TYR A 98 -9.08 -10.77 -0.99
CA TYR A 98 -9.45 -10.55 -2.38
C TYR A 98 -10.32 -9.30 -2.50
N ALA A 99 -9.83 -8.29 -3.24
CA ALA A 99 -10.57 -7.07 -3.52
C ALA A 99 -10.06 -6.42 -4.81
N GLY A 100 -10.97 -5.91 -5.65
CA GLY A 100 -10.57 -5.22 -6.90
C GLY A 100 -9.77 -6.11 -7.85
N ASP A 101 -10.26 -7.34 -8.05
CA ASP A 101 -9.75 -8.36 -8.98
C ASP A 101 -8.30 -8.82 -8.70
N ARG A 102 -7.87 -8.72 -7.45
CA ARG A 102 -6.56 -9.20 -6.99
C ARG A 102 -6.58 -9.62 -5.53
N TRP A 103 -5.64 -10.47 -5.16
CA TRP A 103 -5.31 -10.73 -3.77
C TRP A 103 -4.31 -9.69 -3.27
N THR A 104 -4.58 -9.05 -2.13
CA THR A 104 -3.67 -8.11 -1.49
C THR A 104 -3.20 -8.64 -0.14
N MET A 105 -1.89 -8.64 0.07
CA MET A 105 -1.26 -9.15 1.28
C MET A 105 -0.14 -8.20 1.68
N VAL A 106 -0.18 -7.69 2.91
CA VAL A 106 0.82 -6.75 3.42
C VAL A 106 1.40 -7.29 4.71
N ASN A 107 2.72 -7.34 4.79
CA ASN A 107 3.45 -7.75 5.99
C ASN A 107 4.48 -6.69 6.40
N PHE A 108 4.84 -6.73 7.67
CA PHE A 108 5.79 -5.84 8.32
C PHE A 108 6.80 -6.66 9.12
N THR A 109 8.07 -6.30 9.00
CA THR A 109 9.18 -6.90 9.75
C THR A 109 10.00 -5.78 10.36
N GLU A 110 10.07 -5.74 11.68
CA GLU A 110 10.81 -4.73 12.43
C GLU A 110 12.33 -4.92 12.29
N GLY A 111 13.08 -3.84 12.14
CA GLY A 111 14.55 -3.83 12.18
C GLY A 111 15.25 -4.60 11.05
N SER A 112 14.53 -4.97 9.99
CA SER A 112 15.09 -5.80 8.91
C SER A 112 15.58 -5.01 7.69
N ALA A 113 15.32 -3.71 7.62
CA ALA A 113 15.89 -2.87 6.56
C ALA A 113 17.33 -2.52 6.93
N ALA A 114 18.24 -2.63 5.98
CA ALA A 114 19.62 -2.24 6.16
C ALA A 114 20.16 -1.60 4.87
N CYS A 115 20.80 -0.45 5.01
CA CYS A 115 21.48 0.21 3.89
C CYS A 115 22.78 0.84 4.34
N THR A 116 23.61 1.12 3.35
CA THR A 116 24.91 1.74 3.53
C THR A 116 24.88 3.12 2.90
N GLY A 117 25.14 4.14 3.72
CA GLY A 117 25.27 5.52 3.27
C GLY A 117 26.47 5.73 2.35
N PRO A 118 26.54 6.90 1.69
CA PRO A 118 27.61 7.22 0.75
C PRO A 118 29.01 7.26 1.39
N ARG A 119 29.12 7.37 2.72
CA ARG A 119 30.40 7.31 3.45
C ARG A 119 30.59 5.99 4.22
N GLY A 120 29.80 4.98 3.91
CA GLY A 120 29.87 3.68 4.58
C GLY A 120 29.09 3.62 5.89
N GLU A 121 28.33 4.66 6.25
CA GLU A 121 27.47 4.64 7.44
C GLU A 121 26.43 3.51 7.30
N ARG A 122 26.11 2.81 8.40
CA ARG A 122 25.06 1.79 8.40
C ARG A 122 23.78 2.38 8.97
N PHE A 123 22.70 2.26 8.21
CA PHE A 123 21.37 2.65 8.62
C PHE A 123 20.49 1.41 8.70
N THR A 124 19.55 1.43 9.65
CA THR A 124 18.56 0.37 9.85
C THR A 124 17.16 0.96 9.89
N GLY A 125 16.18 0.14 9.58
CA GLY A 125 14.76 0.48 9.69
C GLY A 125 13.91 -0.76 9.57
N ASP A 126 12.61 -0.57 9.37
CA ASP A 126 11.69 -1.68 9.19
C ASP A 126 11.47 -1.97 7.71
N VAL A 127 11.00 -3.19 7.41
CA VAL A 127 10.60 -3.57 6.05
C VAL A 127 9.13 -3.87 6.02
N TRP A 128 8.47 -3.29 5.04
CA TRP A 128 7.16 -3.71 4.58
C TRP A 128 7.30 -4.49 3.30
N ALA A 129 6.48 -5.52 3.13
CA ALA A 129 6.29 -6.14 1.82
C ALA A 129 4.79 -6.19 1.51
N ALA A 130 4.42 -5.64 0.36
CA ALA A 130 3.09 -5.65 -0.17
C ALA A 130 3.06 -6.51 -1.43
N TRP A 131 2.21 -7.53 -1.42
CA TRP A 131 1.96 -8.45 -2.51
C TRP A 131 0.59 -8.13 -3.08
N GLU A 132 0.56 -7.88 -4.38
CA GLU A 132 -0.66 -7.71 -5.17
C GLU A 132 -0.66 -8.79 -6.24
N ILE A 133 -1.49 -9.81 -6.04
CA ILE A 133 -1.54 -10.98 -6.92
C ILE A 133 -2.76 -10.83 -7.82
N ALA A 134 -2.53 -10.28 -9.01
CA ALA A 134 -3.54 -10.25 -10.05
C ALA A 134 -3.72 -11.65 -10.65
N ILE A 135 -4.88 -11.91 -11.24
CA ILE A 135 -5.11 -13.13 -12.02
C ILE A 135 -4.97 -12.76 -13.50
N ALA A 136 -4.01 -13.38 -14.18
CA ALA A 136 -3.80 -13.18 -15.61
C ALA A 136 -4.95 -13.82 -16.43
N PRO A 137 -5.16 -13.41 -17.70
CA PRO A 137 -6.23 -13.97 -18.54
C PRO A 137 -6.14 -15.49 -18.78
N ASP A 138 -4.96 -16.08 -18.60
CA ASP A 138 -4.72 -17.52 -18.68
C ASP A 138 -4.94 -18.24 -17.33
N MET A 139 -5.54 -17.56 -16.36
CA MET A 139 -5.83 -18.04 -15.01
C MET A 139 -4.60 -18.31 -14.15
N THR A 140 -3.44 -17.75 -14.51
CA THR A 140 -2.23 -17.84 -13.69
C THR A 140 -2.11 -16.67 -12.70
N PRO A 141 -1.58 -16.88 -11.49
CA PRO A 141 -1.27 -15.78 -10.57
C PRO A 141 -0.11 -14.93 -11.10
N ALA A 142 -0.30 -13.61 -11.15
CA ALA A 142 0.68 -12.63 -11.58
C ALA A 142 0.98 -11.66 -10.42
N PRO A 143 1.87 -12.03 -9.49
CA PRO A 143 2.21 -11.19 -8.34
C PRO A 143 3.06 -9.98 -8.74
N THR A 144 2.74 -8.84 -8.15
CA THR A 144 3.66 -7.71 -7.97
C THR A 144 4.01 -7.64 -6.50
N VAL A 145 5.32 -7.62 -6.20
CA VAL A 145 5.82 -7.51 -4.83
C VAL A 145 6.56 -6.20 -4.68
N THR A 146 6.04 -5.34 -3.82
CA THR A 146 6.66 -4.06 -3.45
C THR A 146 7.27 -4.21 -2.05
N THR A 147 8.58 -4.05 -1.95
CA THR A 147 9.31 -4.03 -0.67
C THR A 147 9.67 -2.60 -0.33
N ILE A 148 9.40 -2.17 0.91
CA ILE A 148 9.54 -0.79 1.35
C ILE A 148 10.35 -0.78 2.65
N GLY A 149 11.55 -0.18 2.62
CA GLY A 149 12.31 0.15 3.82
C GLY A 149 11.83 1.47 4.43
N THR A 150 11.76 1.55 5.76
CA THR A 150 11.37 2.76 6.51
C THR A 150 12.53 3.29 7.37
N GLY A 151 12.25 4.29 8.21
CA GLY A 151 13.19 4.84 9.18
C GLY A 151 14.38 5.52 8.52
N ASP A 152 15.58 5.21 8.99
CA ASP A 152 16.81 5.78 8.45
C ASP A 152 17.25 5.11 7.14
N CYS A 153 16.49 4.13 6.66
CA CYS A 153 16.76 3.35 5.48
C CYS A 153 15.60 3.33 4.46
N PRO A 154 15.10 4.50 4.02
CA PRO A 154 14.02 4.55 3.06
C PRO A 154 14.45 3.93 1.73
N SER A 155 13.73 2.92 1.28
CA SER A 155 13.96 2.27 -0.01
C SER A 155 12.67 1.69 -0.53
N VAL A 156 12.53 1.60 -1.85
CA VAL A 156 11.44 0.89 -2.50
C VAL A 156 12.01 0.01 -3.59
N SER A 157 11.63 -1.25 -3.60
CA SER A 157 11.83 -2.14 -4.74
C SER A 157 10.52 -2.77 -5.18
N VAL A 158 10.36 -2.93 -6.48
CA VAL A 158 9.20 -3.58 -7.10
C VAL A 158 9.72 -4.69 -8.00
N VAL A 159 9.22 -5.90 -7.77
CA VAL A 159 9.53 -7.10 -8.57
C VAL A 159 8.25 -7.81 -8.98
N THR A 160 8.28 -8.51 -10.10
CA THR A 160 7.14 -9.28 -10.64
C THR A 160 7.53 -10.75 -10.76
N PRO A 161 7.56 -11.51 -9.65
CA PRO A 161 8.00 -12.90 -9.70
C PRO A 161 7.03 -13.77 -10.48
N THR A 162 7.52 -14.92 -10.95
CA THR A 162 6.63 -15.96 -11.50
C THR A 162 6.06 -16.78 -10.36
N MET A 163 4.75 -16.94 -10.30
CA MET A 163 4.07 -17.78 -9.30
C MET A 163 3.36 -18.94 -10.01
N THR A 164 3.79 -20.16 -9.73
CA THR A 164 3.27 -21.38 -10.38
C THR A 164 2.67 -22.31 -9.35
N ARG A 165 1.43 -22.78 -9.57
CA ARG A 165 0.81 -23.81 -8.72
C ARG A 165 1.56 -25.13 -8.93
N ALA A 166 2.11 -25.67 -7.85
CA ALA A 166 2.87 -26.93 -7.83
C ALA A 166 2.01 -28.13 -7.42
N GLY A 167 0.86 -27.91 -6.81
CA GLY A 167 -0.06 -28.97 -6.39
C GLY A 167 -1.09 -28.48 -5.40
N ASP A 168 -1.82 -29.42 -4.81
CA ASP A 168 -2.76 -29.13 -3.74
C ASP A 168 -2.03 -28.75 -2.44
N ALA A 169 -2.79 -28.30 -1.45
CA ALA A 169 -2.23 -27.92 -0.15
C ALA A 169 -1.70 -29.18 0.53
N LEU A 170 -0.42 -29.15 0.92
CA LEU A 170 0.25 -30.28 1.55
C LEU A 170 -0.20 -30.40 3.01
N PRO A 171 -0.78 -31.53 3.45
CA PRO A 171 -1.19 -31.74 4.85
C PRO A 171 -0.06 -31.53 5.86
N GLU A 172 1.17 -31.83 5.45
CA GLU A 172 2.39 -31.68 6.23
C GLU A 172 2.85 -30.22 6.40
N PHE A 173 2.33 -29.29 5.58
CA PHE A 173 2.54 -27.85 5.71
C PHE A 173 1.19 -27.15 5.94
N PRO A 174 0.59 -27.28 7.13
CA PRO A 174 -0.75 -26.75 7.38
C PRO A 174 -0.73 -25.22 7.34
N ALA A 175 -1.34 -24.65 6.31
CA ALA A 175 -1.60 -23.22 6.26
C ALA A 175 -2.56 -22.80 7.39
N PRO A 176 -2.43 -21.56 7.92
CA PRO A 176 -3.38 -21.03 8.88
C PRO A 176 -4.81 -21.09 8.34
N ASP A 177 -5.79 -21.21 9.24
CA ASP A 177 -7.20 -21.21 8.83
C ASP A 177 -7.61 -19.81 8.33
N PRO A 178 -8.02 -19.65 7.05
CA PRO A 178 -8.47 -18.38 6.51
C PRO A 178 -9.75 -17.85 7.20
N ALA A 179 -10.67 -18.73 7.62
CA ALA A 179 -11.91 -18.33 8.29
C ALA A 179 -11.68 -17.86 9.73
N ALA A 180 -10.55 -18.25 10.34
CA ALA A 180 -10.15 -17.82 11.68
C ALA A 180 -9.32 -16.52 11.66
N GLN A 181 -9.01 -15.96 10.49
CA GLN A 181 -8.30 -14.69 10.43
C GLN A 181 -9.21 -13.58 10.97
N PRO A 182 -8.66 -12.60 11.70
CA PRO A 182 -9.44 -11.45 12.16
C PRO A 182 -10.14 -10.74 10.98
N PRO A 183 -11.16 -9.91 11.16
CA PRO A 183 -11.64 -9.06 10.06
C PRO A 183 -10.55 -8.10 9.58
N ARG A 184 -10.58 -7.75 8.28
CA ARG A 184 -9.72 -6.69 7.74
C ARG A 184 -10.11 -5.35 8.37
N ALA A 185 -9.13 -4.56 8.76
CA ALA A 185 -9.35 -3.20 9.24
C ALA A 185 -9.66 -2.27 8.06
N ASP A 186 -10.76 -1.53 8.17
CA ASP A 186 -11.08 -0.45 7.26
C ASP A 186 -10.32 0.81 7.67
N THR A 187 -9.23 1.10 6.96
CA THR A 187 -8.39 2.28 7.21
C THR A 187 -8.55 3.29 6.08
N ALA A 188 -9.00 4.50 6.43
CA ALA A 188 -9.14 5.62 5.50
C ALA A 188 -7.80 6.00 4.84
N ALA A 189 -6.68 5.69 5.50
CA ALA A 189 -5.34 5.90 4.96
C ALA A 189 -5.11 5.16 3.64
N ALA A 190 -5.75 3.99 3.47
CA ALA A 190 -5.65 3.22 2.23
C ALA A 190 -6.16 4.00 1.01
N ALA A 191 -6.98 5.04 1.16
CA ALA A 191 -7.40 5.85 0.02
C ALA A 191 -6.28 6.77 -0.52
N PHE A 192 -5.13 6.89 0.15
CA PHE A 192 -4.02 7.74 -0.29
C PHE A 192 -3.22 7.03 -1.37
N ARG A 193 -3.75 7.03 -2.59
CA ARG A 193 -3.21 6.34 -3.75
C ARG A 193 -3.48 7.13 -5.03
N GLY A 194 -2.68 6.89 -6.07
CA GLY A 194 -2.80 7.54 -7.38
C GLY A 194 -1.91 8.76 -7.56
N GLY A 195 -2.19 9.58 -8.57
CA GLY A 195 -1.41 10.77 -8.90
C GLY A 195 -1.86 12.00 -8.13
N TYR A 196 -0.92 12.80 -7.63
CA TYR A 196 -1.16 14.04 -6.88
C TYR A 196 -0.28 15.18 -7.38
N THR A 197 -0.85 16.38 -7.41
CA THR A 197 -0.10 17.62 -7.47
C THR A 197 0.21 18.07 -6.05
N VAL A 198 1.50 18.20 -5.74
CA VAL A 198 2.00 18.57 -4.42
C VAL A 198 2.48 20.02 -4.45
N THR A 199 1.92 20.83 -3.56
CA THR A 199 2.34 22.23 -3.36
C THR A 199 3.00 22.35 -2.00
N ARG A 200 4.24 22.86 -1.95
CA ARG A 200 4.98 23.21 -0.73
C ARG A 200 5.17 24.73 -0.68
N THR A 201 4.88 25.37 0.43
CA THR A 201 4.99 26.84 0.57
C THR A 201 5.60 27.19 1.92
N ARG A 202 6.72 27.92 1.91
CA ARG A 202 7.37 28.37 3.14
C ARG A 202 6.48 29.34 3.89
N ARG A 203 6.32 29.14 5.20
CA ARG A 203 5.46 29.94 6.08
C ARG A 203 6.10 31.27 6.48
N ASP A 204 7.39 31.26 6.82
CA ASP A 204 8.12 32.46 7.26
C ASP A 204 9.62 32.41 6.86
N PRO A 205 10.13 33.38 6.09
CA PRO A 205 9.35 34.35 5.32
C PRO A 205 8.49 33.62 4.29
N ALA A 206 7.32 34.19 3.97
CA ALA A 206 6.45 33.63 2.94
C ALA A 206 7.21 33.49 1.62
N GLY A 207 7.31 32.26 1.12
CA GLY A 207 8.02 31.93 -0.11
C GLY A 207 7.08 31.66 -1.29
N GLU A 208 7.62 31.65 -2.50
CA GLU A 208 6.88 31.19 -3.68
C GLU A 208 6.52 29.70 -3.57
N PRO A 209 5.29 29.29 -3.94
CA PRO A 209 4.91 27.89 -3.93
C PRO A 209 5.77 27.04 -4.86
N GLN A 210 6.31 25.94 -4.32
CA GLN A 210 6.96 24.89 -5.08
C GLN A 210 5.92 23.84 -5.46
N VAL A 211 5.78 23.56 -6.76
CA VAL A 211 4.80 22.60 -7.26
C VAL A 211 5.52 21.43 -7.92
N THR A 212 5.15 20.20 -7.55
CA THR A 212 5.64 18.98 -8.17
C THR A 212 4.55 17.94 -8.30
N GLU A 213 4.72 16.98 -9.21
CA GLU A 213 3.80 15.85 -9.35
C GLU A 213 4.37 14.64 -8.60
N ARG A 214 3.49 13.89 -7.93
CA ARG A 214 3.85 12.64 -7.24
C ARG A 214 2.86 11.55 -7.56
N ASP A 215 3.36 10.33 -7.72
CA ASP A 215 2.56 9.11 -7.68
C ASP A 215 2.68 8.50 -6.29
N VAL A 216 1.53 8.14 -5.71
CA VAL A 216 1.40 7.68 -4.34
C VAL A 216 0.80 6.28 -4.31
N ALA A 217 1.33 5.41 -3.46
CA ALA A 217 0.74 4.11 -3.14
C ALA A 217 0.77 3.89 -1.62
N THR A 218 -0.35 3.44 -1.05
CA THR A 218 -0.47 3.14 0.39
C THR A 218 -0.83 1.68 0.61
N TYR A 219 -0.07 1.02 1.47
CA TYR A 219 -0.24 -0.37 1.85
C TYR A 219 -0.45 -0.45 3.36
N CYS A 220 -1.57 -1.05 3.77
CA CYS A 220 -1.94 -1.14 5.18
C CYS A 220 -1.86 -2.59 5.64
N LEU A 221 -1.43 -2.78 6.89
CA LEU A 221 -1.57 -4.09 7.53
C LEU A 221 -3.04 -4.47 7.54
N ARG A 222 -3.30 -5.78 7.41
CA ARG A 222 -4.66 -6.30 7.41
C ARG A 222 -5.41 -6.00 8.70
N THR A 223 -4.70 -5.88 9.81
CA THR A 223 -5.25 -5.57 11.14
C THR A 223 -4.55 -4.36 11.73
N GLY A 224 -5.28 -3.54 12.49
CA GLY A 224 -4.77 -2.28 13.05
C GLY A 224 -4.86 -1.13 12.06
N ASP A 225 -4.21 -0.01 12.39
CA ASP A 225 -4.23 1.25 11.64
C ASP A 225 -2.90 1.55 10.94
N ARG A 226 -1.89 0.69 11.11
CA ARG A 226 -0.55 0.88 10.54
C ARG A 226 -0.58 0.72 9.02
N CYS A 227 -0.11 1.75 8.34
CA CYS A 227 0.13 1.74 6.91
C CYS A 227 1.51 2.29 6.58
N VAL A 228 2.00 1.91 5.41
CA VAL A 228 3.14 2.52 4.75
C VAL A 228 2.71 3.17 3.45
N THR A 229 3.14 4.40 3.21
CA THR A 229 2.86 5.11 1.97
C THR A 229 4.16 5.41 1.25
N THR A 230 4.25 5.09 -0.04
CA THR A 230 5.32 5.57 -0.92
C THR A 230 4.80 6.75 -1.72
N ALA A 231 5.63 7.79 -1.88
CA ALA A 231 5.39 8.85 -2.84
C ALA A 231 6.64 9.05 -3.68
N ALA A 232 6.50 8.99 -5.00
CA ALA A 232 7.57 9.11 -5.98
C ALA A 232 7.29 10.23 -6.97
N ILE A 233 8.31 11.03 -7.34
CA ILE A 233 8.20 11.90 -8.52
C ILE A 233 8.18 10.99 -9.76
N PRO A 234 7.19 11.12 -10.66
CA PRO A 234 7.18 10.38 -11.91
C PRO A 234 8.45 10.69 -12.71
N GLY A 235 9.32 9.69 -12.87
CA GLY A 235 10.60 9.83 -13.56
C GLY A 235 10.50 9.40 -15.03
N ALA A 236 11.31 10.02 -15.88
CA ALA A 236 11.74 9.35 -17.11
C ALA A 236 12.55 8.09 -16.72
N PRO A 237 12.43 6.95 -17.44
CA PRO A 237 13.17 5.74 -17.13
C PRO A 237 14.67 6.01 -16.94
N GLY A 238 15.22 5.64 -15.77
CA GLY A 238 16.65 5.80 -15.46
C GLY A 238 17.05 7.12 -14.78
N ALA A 239 16.11 8.04 -14.51
CA ALA A 239 16.37 9.19 -13.63
C ALA A 239 16.27 8.76 -12.16
N THR A 240 17.39 8.53 -11.49
CA THR A 240 17.51 8.14 -10.07
C THR A 240 17.21 9.28 -9.08
N ASN A 241 16.20 10.11 -9.38
CA ASN A 241 15.80 11.25 -8.54
C ASN A 241 14.33 11.13 -8.09
N ALA A 242 13.83 9.89 -7.96
CA ALA A 242 12.56 9.67 -7.29
C ALA A 242 12.75 10.12 -5.84
N TYR A 243 12.31 11.34 -5.54
CA TYR A 243 11.94 11.68 -4.17
C TYR A 243 11.12 10.51 -3.67
N LEU A 244 11.65 9.76 -2.70
CA LEU A 244 10.95 8.66 -2.08
C LEU A 244 10.59 9.13 -0.68
N ALA A 245 9.31 9.44 -0.49
CA ALA A 245 8.78 9.57 0.85
C ALA A 245 8.14 8.26 1.27
N VAL A 246 8.57 7.77 2.42
CA VAL A 246 7.95 6.66 3.12
C VAL A 246 7.26 7.23 4.34
N TYR A 247 5.94 7.21 4.38
CA TYR A 247 5.15 7.64 5.54
C TYR A 247 4.74 6.43 6.34
N GLU A 248 4.81 6.56 7.65
CA GLU A 248 4.12 5.67 8.58
C GLU A 248 2.84 6.33 9.03
N VAL A 249 1.76 5.54 9.09
CA VAL A 249 0.44 6.03 9.51
C VAL A 249 0.12 5.50 10.90
N THR A 250 -0.24 6.40 11.80
CA THR A 250 -0.74 6.08 13.14
C THR A 250 -1.74 7.15 13.53
N ASP A 251 -2.88 6.75 14.10
CA ASP A 251 -3.93 7.67 14.57
C ASP A 251 -4.35 8.72 13.53
N GLY A 252 -4.44 8.32 12.26
CA GLY A 252 -4.87 9.19 11.17
C GLY A 252 -3.82 10.18 10.67
N THR A 253 -2.57 10.10 11.13
CA THR A 253 -1.49 11.01 10.73
C THR A 253 -0.43 10.25 9.94
N PHE A 254 -0.15 10.71 8.72
CA PHE A 254 1.01 10.26 7.94
C PHE A 254 2.24 11.02 8.43
N THR A 255 3.28 10.31 8.86
CA THR A 255 4.54 10.91 9.30
C THR A 255 5.70 10.36 8.51
N ARG A 256 6.54 11.26 7.98
CA ARG A 256 7.84 10.94 7.40
C ARG A 256 8.91 11.71 8.16
N ARG A 257 10.04 11.06 8.42
CA ARG A 257 11.26 11.71 8.92
C ARG A 257 12.43 11.38 8.01
N SER A 258 13.24 12.37 7.67
CA SER A 258 14.51 12.15 6.99
C SER A 258 15.65 11.91 7.98
N VAL A 259 16.68 11.19 7.56
CA VAL A 259 17.98 11.27 8.23
C VAL A 259 18.58 12.69 8.06
N PRO A 260 19.54 13.09 8.91
CA PRO A 260 20.30 14.31 8.69
C PRO A 260 21.07 14.27 7.36
N LEU A 261 20.72 15.15 6.42
CA LEU A 261 21.33 15.23 5.09
C LEU A 261 21.88 16.64 4.83
N PRO A 262 22.90 16.79 3.97
CA PRO A 262 23.32 18.09 3.49
C PRO A 262 22.15 18.83 2.82
N ALA A 263 21.93 20.09 3.20
CA ALA A 263 20.87 20.94 2.67
C ALA A 263 21.37 22.37 2.47
N VAL A 264 20.80 23.07 1.48
CA VAL A 264 21.13 24.48 1.22
C VAL A 264 20.37 25.37 2.19
N CYS A 265 21.09 26.25 2.87
CA CYS A 265 20.57 27.27 3.78
C CYS A 265 20.06 28.49 2.99
N ASP A 266 19.31 29.37 3.65
CA ASP A 266 18.79 30.61 3.03
C ASP A 266 19.89 31.58 2.59
N ASP A 267 21.03 31.56 3.26
CA ASP A 267 22.22 32.34 2.88
C ASP A 267 23.06 31.69 1.77
N GLY A 268 22.60 30.56 1.22
CA GLY A 268 23.29 29.78 0.19
C GLY A 268 24.40 28.87 0.70
N SER A 269 24.68 28.86 2.01
CA SER A 269 25.63 27.91 2.61
C SER A 269 25.06 26.50 2.66
N ILE A 270 25.91 25.51 2.94
CA ILE A 270 25.49 24.11 3.12
C ILE A 270 25.44 23.80 4.61
N GLY A 271 24.26 23.46 5.09
CA GLY A 271 24.01 22.96 6.43
C GLY A 271 23.72 21.45 6.44
N VAL A 272 23.39 20.94 7.62
CA VAL A 272 22.86 19.58 7.81
C VAL A 272 21.46 19.70 8.35
N ALA A 273 20.48 19.14 7.62
CA ALA A 273 19.07 19.26 7.95
C ALA A 273 18.38 17.91 8.12
N THR A 274 17.42 17.89 9.03
CA THR A 274 16.41 16.84 9.17
C THR A 274 15.05 17.43 8.81
N GLU A 275 14.28 16.74 7.97
CA GLU A 275 12.89 17.07 7.68
C GLU A 275 11.95 16.12 8.42
N VAL A 276 10.89 16.69 9.01
CA VAL A 276 9.72 15.94 9.47
C VAL A 276 8.52 16.46 8.69
N GLU A 277 7.90 15.58 7.92
CA GLU A 277 6.66 15.89 7.19
C GLU A 277 5.49 15.17 7.87
N THR A 278 4.42 15.91 8.12
CA THR A 278 3.17 15.37 8.65
C THR A 278 2.02 15.71 7.71
N LEU A 279 1.12 14.76 7.46
CA LEU A 279 -0.14 14.98 6.76
C LEU A 279 -1.28 14.40 7.61
N THR A 280 -2.38 15.12 7.72
CA THR A 280 -3.52 14.68 8.53
C THR A 280 -4.64 14.13 7.64
N LEU A 281 -5.15 12.95 7.95
CA LEU A 281 -6.37 12.44 7.34
C LEU A 281 -7.57 13.32 7.71
N PRO A 282 -8.37 13.78 6.74
CA PRO A 282 -9.64 14.44 7.01
C PRO A 282 -10.59 13.49 7.76
N ALA A 283 -11.39 14.04 8.67
CA ALA A 283 -12.26 13.26 9.54
C ALA A 283 -13.43 12.55 8.81
N ASP A 284 -13.71 12.92 7.57
CA ASP A 284 -14.88 12.53 6.77
C ASP A 284 -14.53 11.68 5.54
N VAL A 285 -13.32 11.13 5.46
CA VAL A 285 -12.91 10.28 4.33
C VAL A 285 -13.55 8.90 4.40
N ALA A 286 -14.55 8.66 3.54
CA ALA A 286 -15.01 7.32 3.22
C ALA A 286 -14.01 6.59 2.30
N ALA A 287 -13.96 5.26 2.40
CA ALA A 287 -13.12 4.42 1.54
C ALA A 287 -13.51 4.59 0.06
N GLY A 288 -12.72 5.32 -0.73
CA GLY A 288 -12.92 5.38 -2.19
C GLY A 288 -12.20 6.53 -2.89
N ALA A 289 -12.14 7.71 -2.28
CA ALA A 289 -11.39 8.83 -2.80
C ALA A 289 -10.94 9.74 -1.65
N LEU A 290 -9.63 9.92 -1.52
CA LEU A 290 -9.09 10.90 -0.60
C LEU A 290 -9.19 12.28 -1.26
N PRO A 291 -9.79 13.29 -0.59
CA PRO A 291 -9.70 14.67 -1.05
C PRO A 291 -8.26 15.18 -0.90
N GLU A 292 -8.07 16.50 -0.96
CA GLU A 292 -6.78 17.11 -0.69
C GLU A 292 -6.28 16.78 0.72
N LEU A 293 -5.08 16.22 0.83
CA LEU A 293 -4.37 16.08 2.10
C LEU A 293 -3.53 17.32 2.37
N ARG A 294 -3.54 17.79 3.62
CA ARG A 294 -2.76 18.94 4.06
C ARG A 294 -1.91 18.58 5.27
N GLY A 295 -0.83 19.32 5.43
CA GLY A 295 -0.05 19.30 6.65
C GLY A 295 1.16 20.22 6.54
N GLU A 296 2.27 19.83 7.15
CA GLU A 296 3.48 20.66 7.19
C GLU A 296 4.77 19.85 7.10
N VAL A 297 5.81 20.52 6.61
CA VAL A 297 7.21 20.07 6.65
C VAL A 297 7.97 20.98 7.59
N VAL A 298 8.57 20.42 8.63
CA VAL A 298 9.48 21.11 9.54
C VAL A 298 10.90 20.67 9.22
N THR A 299 11.73 21.60 8.76
CA THR A 299 13.14 21.38 8.47
C THR A 299 13.97 21.97 9.61
N THR A 300 14.76 21.14 10.29
CA THR A 300 15.66 21.56 11.37
C THR A 300 17.10 21.42 10.92
N PHE A 301 17.83 22.54 10.91
CA PHE A 301 19.25 22.61 10.60
C PHE A 301 20.07 22.54 11.89
N THR A 302 20.99 21.58 11.98
CA THR A 302 21.82 21.36 13.18
C THR A 302 23.25 21.85 13.03
N ALA A 303 23.74 21.97 11.79
CA ALA A 303 25.09 22.45 11.47
C ALA A 303 25.07 23.37 10.24
N GLY A 304 26.08 24.24 10.11
CA GLY A 304 26.21 25.24 9.05
C GLY A 304 25.35 26.49 9.28
N CYS A 305 24.05 26.30 9.41
CA CYS A 305 23.06 27.36 9.62
C CYS A 305 21.98 26.94 10.64
N PRO A 306 22.29 26.86 11.95
CA PRO A 306 21.34 26.34 12.93
C PRO A 306 20.03 27.12 12.96
N GLY A 307 18.91 26.40 12.90
CA GLY A 307 17.59 27.00 12.85
C GLY A 307 16.52 26.03 12.38
N THR A 308 15.29 26.54 12.26
CA THR A 308 14.14 25.75 11.81
C THR A 308 13.36 26.56 10.78
N THR A 309 12.90 25.90 9.73
CA THR A 309 11.94 26.45 8.78
C THR A 309 10.70 25.56 8.75
N THR A 310 9.55 26.15 8.46
CA THR A 310 8.30 25.42 8.28
C THR A 310 7.68 25.75 6.94
N ASP A 311 7.25 24.71 6.23
CA ASP A 311 6.49 24.82 5.00
C ASP A 311 5.12 24.17 5.17
N ASP A 312 4.08 24.82 4.66
CA ASP A 312 2.78 24.20 4.47
C ASP A 312 2.87 23.28 3.23
N ILE A 313 2.27 22.09 3.32
CA ILE A 313 2.22 21.13 2.21
C ILE A 313 0.79 20.68 1.93
N ALA A 314 0.47 20.54 0.64
CA ALA A 314 -0.84 20.08 0.18
C ALA A 314 -0.68 19.08 -0.98
N TYR A 315 -1.39 17.96 -0.90
CA TYR A 315 -1.48 16.93 -1.93
C TYR A 315 -2.90 16.97 -2.53
N ARG A 316 -3.02 17.43 -3.77
CA ARG A 316 -4.29 17.47 -4.49
C ARG A 316 -4.37 16.29 -5.46
N PRO A 317 -5.41 15.43 -5.40
CA PRO A 317 -5.59 14.37 -6.38
C PRO A 317 -5.63 14.93 -7.80
N ARG A 318 -4.93 14.27 -8.72
CA ARG A 318 -5.03 14.56 -10.15
C ARG A 318 -6.26 13.88 -10.74
N PRO A 319 -6.91 14.48 -11.76
CA PRO A 319 -7.89 13.77 -12.57
C PRO A 319 -7.22 12.53 -13.20
N ALA A 320 -7.93 11.40 -13.17
CA ALA A 320 -7.54 10.18 -13.87
C ALA A 320 -7.63 10.34 -15.39
#